data_AF-A0A8R7QF54-F1
#
_entry.id   AF-A0A8R7QF54-F1
#
_cell.length_a   1.000
_cell.length_b   1.000
_cell.length_c   1.000
_cell.angle_alpha   90.00
_cell.angle_beta   90.00
_cell.angle_gamma   90.00
#
_symmetry.space_group_name_H-M   'P 1'
#
loop_
_entity.id
_entity.type
_entity.pdbx_description
1 polymer ?
#
loop_
_entity_poly.entity_id
_entity_poly.type
_entity_poly.pdbx_seq_one_letter_code
_entity_poly.pdbx_strand_id
1 'polypeptide(L)'
;MDRFLSLHRLPEDGWAMQLLAVTCLSLAAKMEETLVPSLLDLQIESTRYIFEPRTILRMELLVLTALNWRLRSVTPFTFIDFFACKVDPRGRHMRYLIARATQMILAAIHDIEFLDHCPSSMAAAAVLCAAGETQSLTLLNPRLAVNWCIGLAEEGVSSCYQLMQQLVGGKRAATAAAAAVNLCSNEVLSCDSSSCTTPPPPKRRKRSPPPVIT
;
A
#
# COMPACT_ATOMS: atom_id res chain seq x y z
N MET A 1 1.44 4.38 -11.17
CA MET A 1 2.45 4.19 -12.24
C MET A 1 1.80 3.73 -13.53
N ASP A 2 1.06 2.62 -13.53
CA ASP A 2 0.52 1.98 -14.75
C ASP A 2 -0.43 2.89 -15.55
N ARG A 3 -1.31 3.62 -14.86
CA ARG A 3 -2.19 4.62 -15.50
C ARG A 3 -1.45 5.73 -16.24
N PHE A 4 -0.24 6.07 -15.83
CA PHE A 4 0.58 7.05 -16.53
C PHE A 4 1.22 6.44 -17.76
N LEU A 5 1.77 5.22 -17.61
CA LEU A 5 2.39 4.44 -18.68
C LEU A 5 1.40 4.03 -19.79
N SER A 6 0.11 3.86 -19.45
CA SER A 6 -0.93 3.60 -20.46
C SER A 6 -1.21 4.81 -21.35
N LEU A 7 -0.84 6.02 -20.91
CA LEU A 7 -1.06 7.27 -21.64
C LEU A 7 0.23 7.81 -22.29
N HIS A 8 1.40 7.45 -21.76
CA HIS A 8 2.68 8.03 -22.15
C HIS A 8 3.73 6.94 -22.37
N ARG A 9 4.49 7.07 -23.45
CA ARG A 9 5.70 6.25 -23.66
C ARG A 9 6.90 6.95 -23.04
N LEU A 10 7.71 6.17 -22.33
CA LEU A 10 8.97 6.64 -21.76
C LEU A 10 10.14 6.29 -22.69
N PRO A 11 11.24 7.06 -22.64
CA PRO A 11 12.52 6.66 -23.21
C PRO A 11 13.01 5.31 -22.66
N GLU A 12 13.73 4.54 -23.49
CA GLU A 12 14.20 3.18 -23.17
C GLU A 12 15.50 3.13 -22.36
N ASP A 13 16.08 4.29 -22.06
CA ASP A 13 17.36 4.46 -21.35
C ASP A 13 17.25 4.27 -19.81
N GLY A 14 16.08 3.88 -19.30
CA GLY A 14 15.85 3.38 -17.95
C GLY A 14 15.75 4.46 -16.86
N TRP A 15 16.42 5.61 -17.01
CA TRP A 15 16.32 6.71 -16.03
C TRP A 15 14.89 7.25 -15.93
N ALA A 16 14.17 7.30 -17.05
CA ALA A 16 12.81 7.84 -17.09
C ALA A 16 11.83 6.95 -16.28
N MET A 17 12.00 5.63 -16.34
CA MET A 17 11.21 4.69 -15.57
C MET A 17 11.49 4.81 -14.07
N GLN A 18 12.75 4.97 -13.69
CA GLN A 18 13.11 5.18 -12.28
C GLN A 18 12.60 6.53 -11.75
N LEU A 19 12.70 7.60 -12.54
CA LEU A 19 12.14 8.89 -12.20
C LEU A 19 10.61 8.81 -12.00
N LEU A 20 9.91 8.11 -12.89
CA LEU A 20 8.47 7.87 -12.75
C LEU A 20 8.15 7.09 -11.47
N ALA A 21 8.92 6.04 -11.15
CA ALA A 21 8.72 5.24 -9.95
C ALA A 21 8.86 6.08 -8.67
N VAL A 22 9.96 6.82 -8.54
CA VAL A 22 10.20 7.75 -7.41
C VAL A 22 9.11 8.81 -7.32
N THR A 23 8.68 9.35 -8.47
CA THR A 23 7.60 10.33 -8.53
C THR A 23 6.26 9.74 -8.06
N CYS A 24 5.91 8.53 -8.52
CA CYS A 24 4.70 7.85 -8.09
C CYS A 24 4.74 7.54 -6.59
N LEU A 25 5.89 7.15 -6.05
CA LEU A 25 6.09 6.91 -4.63
C LEU A 25 5.93 8.22 -3.83
N SER A 26 6.50 9.33 -4.29
CA SER A 26 6.34 10.63 -3.61
C SER A 26 4.88 11.11 -3.61
N LEU A 27 4.18 10.97 -4.73
CA LEU A 27 2.75 11.30 -4.80
C LEU A 27 1.91 10.40 -3.88
N ALA A 28 2.21 9.10 -3.81
CA ALA A 28 1.53 8.18 -2.91
C ALA A 28 1.79 8.53 -1.44
N ALA A 29 3.05 8.81 -1.06
CA ALA A 29 3.40 9.24 0.29
C ALA A 29 2.66 10.52 0.69
N LYS A 30 2.57 11.51 -0.21
CA LYS A 30 1.80 12.74 0.03
C LYS A 30 0.29 12.51 0.20
N MET A 31 -0.24 11.42 -0.35
CA MET A 31 -1.67 11.08 -0.29
C MET A 31 -2.03 10.26 0.95
N GLU A 32 -1.16 9.34 1.37
CA GLU A 32 -1.48 8.32 2.37
C GLU A 32 -0.73 8.50 3.71
N GLU A 33 0.42 9.19 3.72
CA GLU A 33 1.23 9.35 4.94
C GLU A 33 0.89 10.62 5.72
N THR A 34 0.90 10.50 7.05
CA THR A 34 0.79 11.65 7.95
C THR A 34 2.07 12.49 7.98
N LEU A 35 3.23 11.82 7.90
CA LEU A 35 4.56 12.42 7.86
C LEU A 35 5.25 11.98 6.56
N VAL A 36 5.23 12.85 5.57
CA VAL A 36 5.79 12.55 4.25
C VAL A 36 7.32 12.50 4.33
N PRO A 37 7.97 11.40 3.92
CA PRO A 37 9.43 11.30 3.88
C PRO A 37 10.05 12.31 2.90
N SER A 38 11.33 12.63 3.08
CA SER A 38 12.01 13.55 2.15
C SER A 38 12.20 12.92 0.77
N LEU A 39 12.29 13.75 -0.27
CA LEU A 39 12.56 13.26 -1.64
C LEU A 39 13.90 12.53 -1.76
N LEU A 40 14.84 12.78 -0.86
CA LEU A 40 16.10 12.03 -0.83
C LEU A 40 15.86 10.64 -0.23
N ASP A 41 15.09 10.54 0.85
CA ASP A 41 14.79 9.27 1.52
C ASP A 41 14.01 8.31 0.63
N LEU A 42 13.11 8.84 -0.19
CA LEU A 42 12.33 8.07 -1.18
C LEU A 42 13.18 7.49 -2.33
N GLN A 43 14.46 7.85 -2.43
CA GLN A 43 15.38 7.39 -3.47
C GLN A 43 16.39 6.35 -2.96
N ILE A 44 16.35 5.95 -1.68
CA ILE A 44 17.49 5.23 -1.06
C ILE A 44 17.57 3.75 -1.46
N GLU A 45 16.49 3.13 -1.97
CA GLU A 45 16.51 1.71 -2.33
C GLU A 45 16.79 1.48 -3.82
N SER A 46 17.96 0.90 -4.11
CA SER A 46 18.31 0.29 -5.42
C SER A 46 18.24 1.21 -6.65
N THR A 47 18.48 2.51 -6.48
CA THR A 47 18.43 3.47 -7.59
C THR A 47 19.76 3.58 -8.34
N ARG A 48 19.75 3.39 -9.66
CA ARG A 48 20.89 3.67 -10.55
C ARG A 48 21.13 5.17 -10.72
N TYR A 49 20.09 5.99 -10.56
CA TYR A 49 20.11 7.44 -10.73
C TYR A 49 19.63 8.14 -9.46
N ILE A 50 20.24 9.28 -9.11
CA ILE A 50 19.74 10.16 -8.05
C ILE A 50 19.28 11.46 -8.72
N PHE A 51 18.03 11.84 -8.49
CA PHE A 51 17.42 13.00 -9.10
C PHE A 51 17.37 14.18 -8.14
N GLU A 52 17.63 15.37 -8.67
CA GLU A 52 17.39 16.60 -7.92
C GLU A 52 15.90 16.74 -7.58
N PRO A 53 15.56 17.28 -6.39
CA PRO A 53 14.18 17.53 -5.99
C PRO A 53 13.34 18.26 -7.04
N ARG A 54 13.94 19.23 -7.75
CA ARG A 54 13.25 20.01 -8.79
C ARG A 54 12.83 19.14 -9.98
N THR A 55 13.61 18.13 -10.33
CA THR A 55 13.29 17.19 -11.41
C THR A 55 12.10 16.30 -11.01
N ILE A 56 12.09 15.82 -9.77
CA ILE A 56 10.98 15.02 -9.25
C ILE A 56 9.70 15.86 -9.21
N LEU A 57 9.75 17.09 -8.68
CA LEU A 57 8.57 17.97 -8.63
C LEU A 57 8.00 18.32 -10.01
N ARG A 58 8.86 18.47 -11.04
CA ARG A 58 8.39 18.63 -12.43
C ARG A 58 7.69 17.39 -12.94
N MET A 59 8.23 16.21 -12.66
CA MET A 59 7.61 14.94 -13.01
C MET A 59 6.30 14.72 -12.25
N GLU A 60 6.21 15.14 -10.98
CA GLU A 60 4.95 15.08 -10.20
C GLU A 60 3.85 15.88 -10.88
N LEU A 61 4.14 17.12 -11.29
CA LEU A 61 3.18 17.94 -12.02
C LEU A 61 2.75 17.28 -13.34
N LEU A 62 3.69 16.66 -14.04
CA LEU A 62 3.41 15.94 -15.28
C LEU A 62 2.49 14.72 -15.04
N VAL A 63 2.74 13.94 -13.99
CA VAL A 63 1.88 12.80 -13.61
C VAL A 63 0.49 13.29 -13.17
N LEU A 64 0.43 14.33 -12.34
CA LEU A 64 -0.82 14.93 -11.87
C LEU A 64 -1.67 15.43 -13.04
N THR A 65 -1.08 16.17 -13.97
CA THR A 65 -1.78 16.69 -15.14
C THR A 65 -2.25 15.57 -16.06
N ALA A 66 -1.40 14.59 -16.36
CA ALA A 66 -1.76 13.41 -17.15
C ALA A 66 -2.94 12.62 -16.54
N LEU A 67 -3.02 12.55 -15.22
CA LEU A 67 -4.09 11.85 -14.51
C LEU A 67 -5.29 12.74 -14.17
N ASN A 68 -5.34 13.98 -14.69
CA ASN A 68 -6.38 14.97 -14.37
C ASN A 68 -6.56 15.16 -12.85
N TRP A 69 -5.47 15.14 -12.10
CA TRP A 69 -5.41 15.22 -10.64
C TRP A 69 -6.18 14.11 -9.89
N ARG A 70 -6.59 13.05 -10.60
CA ARG A 70 -7.29 11.90 -10.03
C ARG A 70 -6.30 10.86 -9.51
N LEU A 71 -5.64 11.15 -8.40
CA LEU A 71 -4.69 10.22 -7.74
C LEU A 71 -5.37 9.15 -6.89
N ARG A 72 -6.54 9.46 -6.32
CA ARG A 72 -7.29 8.53 -5.45
C ARG A 72 -7.78 7.33 -6.26
N SER A 73 -7.00 6.25 -6.22
CA SER A 73 -7.32 4.99 -6.86
C SER A 73 -7.81 4.03 -5.80
N VAL A 74 -8.86 3.27 -6.10
CA VAL A 74 -9.34 2.22 -5.20
C VAL A 74 -8.31 1.09 -5.23
N THR A 75 -7.82 0.67 -4.06
CA THR A 75 -6.87 -0.45 -3.93
C THR A 75 -7.55 -1.67 -3.33
N PRO A 76 -7.05 -2.90 -3.57
CA PRO A 76 -7.62 -4.10 -2.96
C PRO A 76 -7.70 -4.01 -1.43
N PHE A 77 -6.74 -3.31 -0.81
CA PHE A 77 -6.68 -3.09 0.64
C PHE A 77 -7.95 -2.46 1.21
N THR A 78 -8.62 -1.58 0.44
CA THR A 78 -9.87 -0.92 0.89
C THR A 78 -11.03 -1.89 1.14
N PHE A 79 -10.97 -3.11 0.59
CA PHE A 79 -12.03 -4.10 0.72
C PHE A 79 -11.71 -5.24 1.71
N ILE A 80 -10.45 -5.36 2.17
CA ILE A 80 -10.01 -6.51 2.97
C ILE A 80 -10.84 -6.65 4.24
N ASP A 81 -10.97 -5.58 5.03
CA ASP A 81 -11.68 -5.62 6.30
C ASP A 81 -13.15 -6.02 6.11
N PHE A 82 -13.78 -5.47 5.08
CA PHE A 82 -15.17 -5.77 4.74
C PHE A 82 -15.35 -7.25 4.39
N PHE A 83 -14.50 -7.82 3.53
CA PHE A 83 -14.59 -9.23 3.15
C PHE A 83 -14.15 -10.17 4.27
N ALA A 84 -13.16 -9.79 5.08
CA ALA A 84 -12.76 -10.55 6.27
C ALA A 84 -13.93 -10.68 7.26
N CYS A 85 -14.71 -9.62 7.46
CA CYS A 85 -15.94 -9.66 8.27
C CYS A 85 -17.02 -10.58 7.68
N LYS A 86 -17.11 -10.72 6.35
CA LYS A 86 -18.05 -11.67 5.70
C LYS A 86 -17.64 -13.13 5.93
N VAL A 87 -16.33 -13.38 5.95
CA VAL A 87 -15.74 -14.72 6.17
C VAL A 87 -15.76 -15.13 7.64
N ASP A 88 -15.42 -14.22 8.54
CA ASP A 88 -15.44 -14.46 9.99
C ASP A 88 -16.24 -13.39 10.73
N PRO A 89 -17.58 -13.49 10.73
CA PRO A 89 -18.45 -12.53 11.41
C PRO A 89 -18.24 -12.48 12.94
N ARG A 90 -17.59 -13.49 13.52
CA ARG A 90 -17.27 -13.55 14.96
C ARG A 90 -15.91 -12.93 15.29
N GLY A 91 -15.14 -12.54 14.28
CA GLY A 91 -13.88 -11.82 14.46
C GLY A 91 -12.72 -12.66 15.02
N ARG A 92 -12.82 -13.99 15.03
CA ARG A 92 -11.82 -14.88 15.68
C ARG A 92 -10.47 -14.89 14.96
N HIS A 93 -10.47 -14.72 13.65
CA HIS A 93 -9.31 -14.82 12.77
C HIS A 93 -9.11 -13.54 11.93
N MET A 94 -9.84 -12.45 12.22
CA MET A 94 -9.77 -11.22 11.41
C MET A 94 -8.35 -10.71 11.23
N ARG A 95 -7.56 -10.62 12.31
CA ARG A 95 -6.16 -10.16 12.24
C ARG A 95 -5.32 -11.05 11.31
N TYR A 96 -5.51 -12.36 11.37
CA TYR A 96 -4.83 -13.31 10.50
C TYR A 96 -5.27 -13.16 9.05
N LEU A 97 -6.59 -13.11 8.79
CA LEU A 97 -7.14 -12.93 7.44
C LEU A 97 -6.64 -11.64 6.79
N ILE A 98 -6.67 -10.52 7.52
CA ILE A 98 -6.20 -9.22 7.03
C ILE A 98 -4.70 -9.29 6.73
N ALA A 99 -3.88 -9.77 7.67
CA ALA A 99 -2.44 -9.86 7.47
C ALA A 99 -2.08 -10.76 6.28
N ARG A 100 -2.73 -11.93 6.17
CA ARG A 100 -2.45 -12.90 5.12
C ARG A 100 -2.93 -12.42 3.75
N ALA A 101 -4.13 -11.85 3.66
CA ALA A 101 -4.65 -11.27 2.43
C ALA A 101 -3.76 -10.12 1.94
N THR A 102 -3.30 -9.24 2.86
CA THR A 102 -2.36 -8.16 2.55
C THR A 102 -1.07 -8.70 1.93
N GLN A 103 -0.47 -9.75 2.51
CA GLN A 103 0.73 -10.38 1.95
C GLN A 103 0.48 -10.92 0.53
N MET A 104 -0.66 -11.56 0.30
CA MET A 104 -1.02 -12.12 -1.01
C MET A 104 -1.24 -11.02 -2.05
N ILE A 105 -1.87 -9.91 -1.67
CA ILE A 105 -2.06 -8.74 -2.54
C ILE A 105 -0.72 -8.10 -2.87
N LEU A 106 0.18 -7.93 -1.89
CA LEU A 106 1.52 -7.38 -2.13
C LEU A 106 2.32 -8.27 -3.10
N ALA A 107 2.23 -9.59 -2.97
CA ALA A 107 2.84 -10.52 -3.92
C ALA A 107 2.21 -10.40 -5.33
N ALA A 108 0.89 -10.22 -5.41
CA ALA A 108 0.16 -10.13 -6.67
C ALA A 108 0.43 -8.82 -7.44
N ILE A 109 0.74 -7.71 -6.78
CA ILE A 109 1.01 -6.41 -7.42
C ILE A 109 2.23 -6.46 -8.36
N HIS A 110 3.15 -7.40 -8.14
CA HIS A 110 4.32 -7.61 -9.00
C HIS A 110 4.05 -8.49 -10.23
N ASP A 111 2.87 -9.09 -10.34
CA ASP A 111 2.51 -9.99 -11.43
C ASP A 111 1.54 -9.30 -12.39
N ILE A 112 1.95 -9.21 -13.65
CA ILE A 112 1.21 -8.51 -14.71
C ILE A 112 -0.17 -9.12 -14.97
N GLU A 113 -0.37 -10.41 -14.67
CA GLU A 113 -1.65 -11.10 -14.82
C GLU A 113 -2.76 -10.49 -13.95
N PHE A 114 -2.40 -9.75 -12.89
CA PHE A 114 -3.38 -9.08 -12.02
C PHE A 114 -3.79 -7.68 -12.48
N LEU A 115 -3.15 -7.10 -13.50
CA LEU A 115 -3.48 -5.75 -13.97
C LEU A 115 -4.91 -5.65 -14.55
N ASP A 116 -5.42 -6.74 -15.12
CA ASP A 116 -6.75 -6.80 -15.73
C ASP A 116 -7.87 -7.11 -14.73
N HIS A 117 -7.54 -7.31 -13.46
CA HIS A 117 -8.49 -7.64 -12.41
C HIS A 117 -8.90 -6.42 -11.59
N CYS A 118 -10.20 -6.33 -11.27
CA CYS A 118 -10.67 -5.22 -10.45
C CYS A 118 -10.22 -5.39 -8.97
N PRO A 119 -9.96 -4.28 -8.25
CA PRO A 119 -9.46 -4.34 -6.88
C PRO A 119 -10.32 -5.16 -5.90
N SER A 120 -11.64 -5.13 -6.07
CA SER A 120 -12.57 -5.90 -5.23
C SER A 120 -12.46 -7.41 -5.47
N SER A 121 -12.27 -7.86 -6.71
CA SER A 121 -12.08 -9.28 -7.02
C SER A 121 -10.76 -9.79 -6.45
N MET A 122 -9.68 -9.01 -6.57
CA MET A 122 -8.39 -9.34 -5.95
C MET A 122 -8.50 -9.46 -4.43
N ALA A 123 -9.17 -8.51 -3.78
CA ALA A 123 -9.34 -8.54 -2.33
C ALA A 123 -10.17 -9.74 -1.85
N ALA A 124 -11.29 -10.02 -2.53
CA ALA A 124 -12.13 -11.18 -2.20
C ALA A 124 -11.36 -12.49 -2.36
N ALA A 125 -10.64 -12.65 -3.47
CA ALA A 125 -9.79 -13.81 -3.73
C ALA A 125 -8.70 -13.98 -2.65
N ALA A 126 -8.01 -12.90 -2.28
CA ALA A 126 -6.96 -12.94 -1.26
C ALA A 126 -7.51 -13.39 0.10
N VAL A 127 -8.66 -12.85 0.51
CA VAL A 127 -9.33 -13.24 1.76
C VAL A 127 -9.80 -14.70 1.72
N LEU A 128 -10.33 -15.17 0.59
CA LEU A 128 -10.72 -16.58 0.41
C LEU A 128 -9.51 -17.52 0.49
N CYS A 129 -8.38 -17.15 -0.12
CA CYS A 129 -7.16 -17.94 -0.03
C CYS A 129 -6.66 -18.03 1.42
N ALA A 130 -6.60 -16.89 2.12
CA ALA A 130 -6.25 -16.85 3.53
C ALA A 130 -7.19 -17.70 4.40
N ALA A 131 -8.50 -17.66 4.13
CA ALA A 131 -9.47 -18.49 4.83
C ALA A 131 -9.28 -19.98 4.57
N GLY A 132 -8.90 -20.35 3.34
CA GLY A 132 -8.61 -21.73 2.95
C GLY A 132 -7.43 -22.35 3.71
N GLU A 133 -6.47 -21.55 4.17
CA GLU A 133 -5.36 -21.99 5.03
C GLU A 133 -5.79 -22.26 6.49
N THR A 134 -6.98 -21.79 6.90
CA THR A 134 -7.51 -21.97 8.27
C THR A 134 -8.50 -23.13 8.32
N GLN A 135 -8.17 -24.19 9.07
CA GLN A 135 -8.97 -25.42 9.18
C GLN A 135 -10.45 -25.20 9.59
N SER A 136 -10.73 -24.11 10.32
CA SER A 136 -12.09 -23.76 10.77
C SER A 136 -12.92 -22.99 9.73
N LEU A 137 -12.30 -22.48 8.67
CA LEU A 137 -12.90 -21.64 7.62
C LEU A 137 -12.79 -22.27 6.22
N THR A 138 -12.17 -23.46 6.10
CA THR A 138 -11.86 -24.14 4.82
C THR A 138 -13.10 -24.54 3.99
N LEU A 139 -14.30 -24.51 4.56
CA LEU A 139 -15.55 -24.89 3.87
C LEU A 139 -16.16 -23.77 3.00
N LEU A 140 -15.51 -22.61 2.90
CA LEU A 140 -16.03 -21.49 2.12
C LEU A 140 -15.85 -21.73 0.63
N ASN A 141 -16.96 -21.84 -0.09
CA ASN A 141 -16.94 -21.91 -1.55
C ASN A 141 -16.67 -20.51 -2.13
N PRO A 142 -15.60 -20.33 -2.93
CA PRO A 142 -15.29 -19.05 -3.59
C PRO A 142 -16.46 -18.45 -4.38
N ARG A 143 -17.33 -19.30 -4.95
CA ARG A 143 -18.51 -18.87 -5.70
C ARG A 143 -19.51 -18.09 -4.85
N LEU A 144 -19.52 -18.28 -3.53
CA LEU A 144 -20.42 -17.55 -2.63
C LEU A 144 -19.96 -16.10 -2.39
N ALA A 145 -18.71 -15.76 -2.75
CA ALA A 145 -18.20 -14.42 -2.56
C ALA A 145 -18.93 -13.37 -3.40
N VAL A 146 -19.53 -13.75 -4.53
CA VAL A 146 -20.34 -12.84 -5.36
C VAL A 146 -21.49 -12.18 -4.60
N ASN A 147 -21.95 -12.82 -3.51
CA ASN A 147 -23.01 -12.29 -2.65
C ASN A 147 -22.49 -11.29 -1.60
N TRP A 148 -21.17 -11.05 -1.51
CA TRP A 148 -20.59 -10.16 -0.50
C TRP A 148 -20.78 -8.69 -0.84
N CYS A 149 -20.74 -8.33 -2.13
CA CYS A 149 -20.85 -6.95 -2.59
C CYS A 149 -21.47 -6.88 -3.99
N ILE A 150 -22.27 -5.84 -4.23
CA ILE A 150 -22.83 -5.56 -5.56
C ILE A 150 -21.69 -5.26 -6.54
N GLY A 151 -21.72 -5.88 -7.72
CA GLY A 151 -20.72 -5.68 -8.76
C GLY A 151 -19.49 -6.59 -8.64
N LEU A 152 -19.46 -7.53 -7.69
CA LEU A 152 -18.42 -8.56 -7.65
C LEU A 152 -18.74 -9.67 -8.66
N ALA A 153 -17.84 -9.89 -9.63
CA ALA A 153 -18.01 -10.89 -10.68
C ALA A 153 -17.39 -12.24 -10.27
N GLU A 154 -18.15 -13.34 -10.42
CA GLU A 154 -17.66 -14.70 -10.11
C GLU A 154 -16.38 -15.04 -10.86
N GLU A 155 -16.35 -14.68 -12.16
CA GLU A 155 -15.23 -14.96 -13.05
C GLU A 155 -13.95 -14.25 -12.59
N GLY A 156 -14.07 -12.97 -12.22
CA GLY A 156 -12.95 -12.17 -11.71
C GLY A 156 -12.40 -12.71 -10.40
N VAL A 157 -13.28 -13.05 -9.45
CA VAL A 157 -12.87 -13.66 -8.17
C VAL A 157 -12.22 -15.01 -8.38
N SER A 158 -12.80 -15.86 -9.23
CA SER A 158 -12.30 -17.22 -9.48
C SER A 158 -10.93 -17.20 -10.17
N SER A 159 -10.75 -16.32 -11.15
CA SER A 159 -9.47 -16.11 -11.83
C SER A 159 -8.38 -15.65 -10.84
N CYS A 160 -8.66 -14.56 -10.09
CA CYS A 160 -7.75 -14.07 -9.07
C CYS A 160 -7.39 -15.15 -8.04
N TYR A 161 -8.38 -15.92 -7.60
CA TYR A 161 -8.19 -16.98 -6.60
C TYR A 161 -7.25 -18.08 -7.11
N GLN A 162 -7.42 -18.52 -8.36
CA GLN A 162 -6.52 -19.50 -8.97
C GLN A 162 -5.09 -18.97 -9.11
N LEU A 163 -4.93 -17.74 -9.57
CA LEU A 163 -3.60 -17.10 -9.69
C LEU A 163 -2.92 -16.95 -8.33
N MET A 164 -3.67 -16.51 -7.31
CA MET A 164 -3.15 -16.35 -5.95
C MET A 164 -2.77 -17.68 -5.29
N GLN A 165 -3.49 -18.77 -5.54
CA GLN A 165 -3.07 -20.10 -5.10
C GLN A 165 -1.75 -20.54 -5.72
N GLN A 166 -1.51 -20.21 -7.00
CA GLN A 166 -0.24 -20.52 -7.67
C GLN A 166 0.93 -19.72 -7.09
N LEU A 167 0.68 -18.47 -6.68
CA LEU A 167 1.67 -17.64 -5.97
C LEU A 167 2.04 -18.24 -4.61
N VAL A 168 1.06 -18.70 -3.83
CA VAL A 168 1.29 -19.33 -2.52
C VAL A 168 1.93 -20.71 -2.63
N GLY A 169 1.58 -21.49 -3.65
CA GLY A 169 2.11 -22.84 -3.90
C GLY A 169 3.55 -22.91 -4.42
N GLY A 170 4.30 -21.80 -4.40
CA GLY A 170 5.74 -21.79 -4.69
C GLY A 170 6.14 -21.89 -6.17
N LYS A 171 5.20 -22.01 -7.12
CA LYS A 171 5.54 -22.08 -8.56
C LYS A 171 6.04 -20.76 -9.14
N ARG A 172 5.69 -19.63 -8.51
CA ARG A 172 6.04 -18.25 -8.95
C ARG A 172 6.70 -17.41 -7.86
N ALA A 173 6.94 -17.97 -6.67
CA ALA A 173 7.40 -17.22 -5.49
C ALA A 173 8.82 -16.62 -5.60
N ALA A 174 9.65 -17.12 -6.53
CA ALA A 174 11.04 -16.70 -6.66
C ALA A 174 11.22 -15.24 -7.13
N THR A 175 10.24 -14.65 -7.83
CA THR A 175 10.31 -13.26 -8.31
C THR A 175 9.64 -12.26 -7.36
N ALA A 176 8.60 -12.66 -6.63
CA ALA A 176 7.87 -11.78 -5.69
C ALA A 176 8.56 -11.65 -4.32
N ALA A 177 9.22 -12.70 -3.82
CA ALA A 177 9.89 -12.66 -2.51
C ALA A 177 11.09 -11.69 -2.48
N ALA A 178 11.83 -11.53 -3.58
CA ALA A 178 12.95 -10.59 -3.64
C ALA A 178 12.49 -9.11 -3.54
N ALA A 179 11.27 -8.80 -3.96
CA ALA A 179 10.71 -7.44 -3.90
C ALA A 179 9.98 -7.15 -2.58
N ALA A 180 9.25 -8.13 -2.03
CA ALA A 180 8.45 -7.93 -0.82
C ALA A 180 9.26 -8.01 0.49
N VAL A 181 10.38 -8.76 0.52
CA VAL A 181 11.16 -8.97 1.76
C VAL A 181 12.00 -7.73 2.14
N ASN A 182 12.24 -6.81 1.21
CA ASN A 182 13.00 -5.59 1.48
C ASN A 182 12.15 -4.47 2.12
N LEU A 183 10.82 -4.46 1.95
CA LEU A 183 9.96 -3.42 2.57
C LEU A 183 9.65 -3.65 4.06
N CYS A 184 9.96 -4.81 4.63
CA CYS A 184 9.61 -5.15 6.03
C CYS A 184 10.79 -5.57 6.90
N SER A 185 12.02 -5.32 6.45
CA SER A 185 13.22 -5.61 7.24
C SER A 185 13.79 -4.34 7.86
N ASN A 186 13.02 -3.72 8.76
CA ASN A 186 13.48 -3.05 9.97
C ASN A 186 12.33 -2.24 10.57
N GLU A 187 11.75 -2.76 11.65
CA GLU A 187 11.28 -2.04 12.85
C GLU A 187 10.63 -3.07 13.78
N VAL A 188 11.48 -3.83 14.48
CA VAL A 188 11.08 -4.45 15.75
C VAL A 188 11.08 -3.33 16.78
N LEU A 189 9.94 -2.67 16.96
CA LEU A 189 9.71 -1.83 18.14
C LEU A 189 9.26 -2.74 19.29
N SER A 190 10.24 -3.22 20.05
CA SER A 190 10.02 -3.73 21.40
C SER A 190 9.40 -2.63 22.26
N CYS A 191 8.19 -2.87 22.76
CA CYS A 191 7.60 -2.05 23.82
C CYS A 191 8.29 -2.36 25.15
N ASP A 192 9.35 -1.62 25.48
CA ASP A 192 9.80 -1.52 26.86
C ASP A 192 9.13 -0.33 27.54
N SER A 193 8.27 -0.66 28.50
CA SER A 193 7.61 0.31 29.35
C SER A 193 8.63 0.91 30.32
N SER A 194 9.19 2.08 29.99
CA SER A 194 9.91 2.90 30.96
C SER A 194 9.17 4.22 31.19
N SER A 195 8.51 4.29 32.35
CA SER A 195 7.90 5.50 32.89
C SER A 195 8.96 6.57 33.17
N CYS A 196 8.87 7.72 32.49
CA CYS A 196 9.65 8.91 32.81
C CYS A 196 8.72 10.08 33.11
N THR A 197 8.71 10.49 34.37
CA THR A 197 8.06 11.67 34.93
C THR A 197 8.76 12.94 34.44
N THR A 198 8.07 13.82 33.74
CA THR A 198 8.59 15.17 33.39
C THR A 198 8.18 16.22 34.43
N PRO A 199 9.10 17.09 34.90
CA PRO A 199 8.75 18.21 35.79
C PRO A 199 8.10 19.38 35.02
N PRO A 200 7.33 20.26 35.71
CA PRO A 200 6.57 21.33 35.05
C PRO A 200 7.44 22.51 34.60
N PRO A 201 6.99 23.32 33.62
CA PRO A 201 7.76 24.42 33.05
C PRO A 201 7.83 25.64 34.00
N PRO A 202 8.90 26.47 33.91
CA PRO A 202 9.03 27.67 34.74
C PRO A 202 8.07 28.80 34.30
N LYS A 203 7.53 29.51 35.30
CA LYS A 203 6.60 30.65 35.15
C LYS A 203 7.25 31.81 34.37
N ARG A 204 6.62 32.20 33.27
CA ARG A 204 6.93 33.38 32.46
C ARG A 204 6.79 34.67 33.29
N ARG A 205 7.91 35.37 33.56
CA ARG A 205 7.91 36.71 34.19
C ARG A 205 7.28 37.74 33.22
N LYS A 206 6.24 38.45 33.67
CA LYS A 206 5.68 39.64 32.99
C LYS A 206 6.73 40.76 32.99
N ARG A 207 7.09 41.28 31.81
CA ARG A 207 7.84 42.55 31.70
C ARG A 207 6.85 43.71 31.85
N SER A 208 7.20 44.70 32.68
CA SER A 208 6.46 45.95 32.84
C SER A 208 6.52 46.81 31.56
N PRO A 209 5.50 47.65 31.29
CA PRO A 209 5.51 48.54 30.13
C PRO A 209 6.46 49.74 30.33
N PRO A 210 7.00 50.33 29.24
CA PRO A 210 7.87 51.51 29.31
C PRO A 210 7.08 52.79 29.63
N PRO A 211 7.73 53.83 30.17
CA PRO A 211 7.08 55.09 30.52
C PRO A 211 6.79 55.92 29.25
N VAL A 212 5.63 56.57 29.26
CA VAL A 212 5.23 57.61 28.30
C VAL A 212 5.95 58.89 28.69
N ILE A 213 6.71 59.49 27.77
CA ILE A 213 7.27 60.84 27.91
C ILE A 213 6.36 61.77 27.10
N THR A 214 5.83 62.79 27.78
CA THR A 214 5.09 63.95 27.24
C THR A 214 5.98 64.88 26.43
#